data_AF-A0AAD7IFX1-F1
#
_entry.id   AF-A0AAD7IFX1-F1
#
_cell.length_a   1.000
_cell.length_b   1.000
_cell.length_c   1.000
_cell.angle_alpha   90.00
_cell.angle_beta   90.00
_cell.angle_gamma   90.00
#
_symmetry.space_group_name_H-M   'P 1'
#
loop_
_entity.id
_entity.type
_entity.pdbx_description
1 polymer ?
#
loop_
_entity_poly.entity_id
_entity_poly.type
_entity_poly.pdbx_seq_one_letter_code
_entity_poly.pdbx_strand_id
1 'polypeptide(L)'
;MIFLPFGRVQSASQSDSSQRKDCPTEAEVRLEVKKDEDAALAGGSSPLQGRSATAFLIAGMQIEEAQRRIIAEMAGTALMTADAEGKLQDWRRALLVKIDKFRDLQKVYMPGAAAVIAASEAHCDSDVPGPKAEKIKLFMPSEMPSNAGDPLRGCVRGLLDMEAKLRIAQCGNALVKLRARLHAKRHFIMFRNEHVTGQIQSTKARTLIGQIGERVDACAVKYRHARASLIRLSGEAPPEFRELRPQDVQLDGDAGESDAAARKKLAMISAGRGARAPRNAPGASRRTMSWIWTAAGALDDAEARLHESVRVEWARARARKTRWEEEVMLLREEMRRVLRYLGWQANWWREHVSARTDNLSPDVAAGIRAYALQQADLHEHLAVFFKTKWNMPALPAAQRMIALEVAAEDEEADLTMFFQ
;
A
#
# COMPACT_ATOMS: atom_id res chain seq x y z
N MET A 1 -50.74 -56.03 -28.47
CA MET A 1 -51.31 -54.66 -28.35
C MET A 1 -51.87 -54.51 -26.94
N ILE A 2 -51.02 -54.21 -25.95
CA ILE A 2 -51.42 -53.85 -24.58
C ILE A 2 -50.39 -52.84 -24.06
N PHE A 3 -50.88 -51.66 -23.68
CA PHE A 3 -50.23 -50.55 -22.99
C PHE A 3 -49.71 -50.97 -21.61
N LEU A 4 -48.49 -50.55 -21.21
CA LEU A 4 -48.12 -50.33 -19.80
C LEU A 4 -46.98 -49.26 -19.68
N PRO A 5 -46.83 -48.59 -18.52
CA PRO A 5 -46.55 -47.16 -18.44
C PRO A 5 -45.13 -46.79 -17.96
N PHE A 6 -44.79 -45.51 -18.17
CA PHE A 6 -43.56 -44.84 -17.72
C PHE A 6 -43.30 -45.00 -16.22
N GLY A 7 -42.22 -45.70 -15.89
CA GLY A 7 -41.64 -45.77 -14.54
C GLY A 7 -40.80 -44.53 -14.24
N ARG A 8 -41.17 -43.82 -13.18
CA ARG A 8 -40.48 -42.65 -12.62
C ARG A 8 -39.29 -43.12 -11.78
N VAL A 9 -38.07 -43.01 -12.29
CA VAL A 9 -36.85 -43.21 -11.49
C VAL A 9 -36.51 -41.89 -10.82
N GLN A 10 -36.80 -41.79 -9.51
CA GLN A 10 -36.28 -40.72 -8.66
C GLN A 10 -34.78 -40.99 -8.41
N SER A 11 -33.91 -40.26 -9.11
CA SER A 11 -32.50 -40.17 -8.75
C SER A 11 -32.37 -39.16 -7.61
N ALA A 12 -32.13 -39.66 -6.40
CA ALA A 12 -31.75 -38.85 -5.25
C ALA A 12 -30.37 -38.22 -5.51
N SER A 13 -30.33 -36.98 -5.97
CA SER A 13 -29.13 -36.16 -5.94
C SER A 13 -28.97 -35.59 -4.54
N GLN A 14 -28.24 -36.28 -3.68
CA GLN A 14 -27.68 -35.68 -2.47
C GLN A 14 -26.76 -34.54 -2.89
N SER A 15 -27.27 -33.31 -2.77
CA SER A 15 -26.46 -32.10 -2.84
C SER A 15 -25.65 -32.00 -1.55
N ASP A 16 -24.44 -32.58 -1.58
CA ASP A 16 -23.43 -32.34 -0.54
C ASP A 16 -22.91 -30.91 -0.71
N SER A 17 -23.68 -29.95 -0.19
CA SER A 17 -23.28 -28.56 -0.05
C SER A 17 -22.30 -28.46 1.12
N SER A 18 -21.10 -29.02 0.94
CA SER A 18 -19.97 -28.67 1.78
C SER A 18 -19.75 -27.17 1.63
N GLN A 19 -20.15 -26.37 2.62
CA GLN A 19 -19.77 -24.97 2.71
C GLN A 19 -18.23 -24.93 2.70
N ARG A 20 -17.66 -24.61 1.53
CA ARG A 20 -16.22 -24.54 1.35
C ARG A 20 -15.76 -23.30 2.10
N LYS A 21 -15.11 -23.50 3.25
CA LYS A 21 -14.60 -22.44 4.12
C LYS A 21 -13.73 -21.49 3.30
N ASP A 22 -14.12 -20.22 3.24
CA ASP A 22 -13.24 -19.16 2.76
C ASP A 22 -11.95 -19.19 3.58
N CYS A 23 -10.82 -18.93 2.91
CA CYS A 23 -9.53 -18.82 3.59
C CYS A 23 -9.65 -17.70 4.65
N PRO A 24 -9.45 -18.00 5.95
CA PRO A 24 -9.74 -17.06 7.01
C PRO A 24 -8.89 -15.80 6.88
N THR A 25 -9.48 -14.65 7.20
CA THR A 25 -8.76 -13.39 7.06
C THR A 25 -7.61 -13.31 8.07
N GLU A 26 -6.56 -12.54 7.76
CA GLU A 26 -5.45 -12.35 8.70
C GLU A 26 -5.91 -11.80 10.07
N ALA A 27 -7.01 -11.04 10.09
CA ALA A 27 -7.61 -10.56 11.32
C ALA A 27 -8.31 -11.68 12.11
N GLU A 28 -9.06 -12.56 11.43
CA GLU A 28 -9.69 -13.73 12.04
C GLU A 28 -8.67 -14.70 12.60
N VAL A 29 -7.62 -15.04 11.85
CA VAL A 29 -6.57 -15.95 12.34
C VAL A 29 -5.83 -15.35 13.53
N ARG A 30 -5.55 -14.04 13.51
CA ARG A 30 -4.95 -13.37 14.69
C ARG A 30 -5.86 -13.44 15.90
N LEU A 31 -7.17 -13.33 15.71
CA LEU A 31 -8.15 -13.42 16.80
C LEU A 31 -8.28 -14.86 17.30
N GLU A 32 -8.24 -15.86 16.42
CA GLU A 32 -8.24 -17.27 16.77
C GLU A 32 -6.98 -17.66 17.55
N VAL A 33 -5.78 -17.30 17.06
CA VAL A 33 -4.54 -17.62 17.76
C VAL A 33 -4.48 -16.90 19.13
N LYS A 34 -5.01 -15.68 19.24
CA LYS A 34 -5.13 -15.01 20.54
C LYS A 34 -6.09 -15.74 21.49
N LYS A 35 -7.24 -16.21 20.99
CA LYS A 35 -8.18 -17.00 21.79
C LYS A 35 -7.56 -18.33 22.24
N ASP A 36 -6.79 -18.98 21.37
CA ASP A 36 -6.05 -20.20 21.69
C ASP A 36 -5.02 -19.93 22.80
N GLU A 37 -4.32 -18.79 22.74
CA GLU A 37 -3.42 -18.35 23.80
C GLU A 37 -4.15 -18.04 25.11
N ASP A 38 -5.25 -17.28 25.07
CA ASP A 38 -6.03 -16.94 26.25
C ASP A 38 -6.61 -18.21 26.92
N ALA A 39 -7.02 -19.20 26.13
CA ALA A 39 -7.46 -20.51 26.63
C ALA A 39 -6.30 -21.29 27.27
N ALA A 40 -5.10 -21.25 26.69
CA ALA A 40 -3.91 -21.86 27.28
C ALA A 40 -3.50 -21.16 28.59
N LEU A 41 -3.67 -19.84 28.68
CA LEU A 41 -3.48 -19.07 29.91
C LEU A 41 -4.49 -19.46 31.00
N ALA A 42 -5.77 -19.60 30.63
CA ALA A 42 -6.82 -20.07 31.53
C ALA A 42 -6.58 -21.51 32.02
N GLY A 43 -5.92 -22.35 31.20
CA GLY A 43 -5.49 -23.70 31.54
C GLY A 43 -4.22 -23.81 32.39
N GLY A 44 -3.63 -22.69 32.83
CA GLY A 44 -2.47 -22.65 33.73
C GLY A 44 -1.11 -22.48 33.05
N SER A 45 -1.06 -22.22 31.74
CA SER A 45 0.18 -21.76 31.09
C SER A 45 0.45 -20.30 31.48
N SER A 46 1.69 -19.96 31.83
CA SER A 46 2.08 -18.57 32.12
C SER A 46 2.79 -17.96 30.92
N PRO A 47 2.46 -16.71 30.51
CA PRO A 47 3.15 -16.08 29.40
C PRO A 47 4.58 -15.79 29.81
N LEU A 48 5.53 -16.29 29.01
CA LEU A 48 6.95 -16.06 29.24
C LEU A 48 7.22 -14.54 29.16
N GLN A 49 7.54 -13.94 30.31
CA GLN A 49 7.83 -12.51 30.47
C GLN A 49 6.64 -11.56 30.18
N GLY A 50 5.40 -12.01 30.38
CA GLY A 50 4.21 -11.15 30.32
C GLY A 50 3.85 -10.62 28.92
N ARG A 51 4.45 -11.17 27.86
CA ARG A 51 4.06 -10.92 26.46
C ARG A 51 3.49 -12.21 25.85
N SER A 52 2.69 -12.07 24.80
CA SER A 52 2.10 -13.21 24.08
C SER A 52 3.07 -13.72 22.99
N ALA A 53 3.11 -15.04 22.77
CA ALA A 53 3.95 -15.65 21.74
C ALA A 53 3.54 -15.22 20.32
N THR A 54 2.24 -14.99 20.12
CA THR A 54 1.66 -14.45 18.89
C THR A 54 2.10 -13.02 18.64
N ALA A 55 2.15 -12.19 19.69
CA ALA A 55 2.67 -10.84 19.57
C ALA A 55 4.16 -10.85 19.16
N PHE A 56 4.95 -11.79 19.68
CA PHE A 56 6.34 -11.99 19.28
C PHE A 56 6.46 -12.38 17.79
N LEU A 57 5.68 -13.37 17.31
CA LEU A 57 5.69 -13.79 15.91
C LEU A 57 5.24 -12.67 14.96
N ILE A 58 4.19 -11.93 15.31
CA ILE A 58 3.71 -10.79 14.53
C ILE A 58 4.78 -9.70 14.45
N ALA A 59 5.49 -9.42 15.56
CA ALA A 59 6.59 -8.46 15.55
C ALA A 59 7.71 -8.89 14.58
N GLY A 60 8.08 -10.18 14.58
CA GLY A 60 9.05 -10.73 13.62
C GLY A 60 8.59 -10.57 12.17
N MET A 61 7.35 -10.94 11.85
CA MET A 61 6.77 -10.79 10.51
C MET A 61 6.72 -9.32 10.04
N GLN A 62 6.49 -8.37 10.95
CA GLN A 62 6.53 -6.93 10.65
C GLN A 62 7.95 -6.44 10.35
N ILE A 63 8.96 -6.96 11.04
CA ILE A 63 10.37 -6.64 10.76
C ILE A 63 10.76 -7.19 9.38
N GLU A 64 10.39 -8.43 9.05
CA GLU A 64 10.61 -8.98 7.69
C GLU A 64 9.93 -8.13 6.60
N GLU A 65 8.72 -7.62 6.86
CA GLU A 65 8.01 -6.74 5.94
C GLU A 65 8.69 -5.38 5.79
N ALA A 66 9.24 -4.83 6.88
CA ALA A 66 10.02 -3.59 6.85
C ALA A 66 11.34 -3.78 6.08
N GLN A 67 12.04 -4.90 6.28
CA GLN A 67 13.24 -5.28 5.51
C GLN A 67 12.94 -5.33 4.01
N ARG A 68 11.88 -6.04 3.61
CA ARG A 68 11.48 -6.15 2.20
C ARG A 68 11.10 -4.80 1.59
N ARG A 69 10.43 -3.93 2.36
CA ARG A 69 10.10 -2.57 1.89
C ARG A 69 11.36 -1.77 1.58
N ILE A 70 12.36 -1.83 2.46
CA ILE A 70 13.65 -1.14 2.26
C ILE A 70 14.37 -1.69 1.01
N ILE A 71 14.40 -3.01 0.85
CA ILE A 71 15.00 -3.66 -0.33
C ILE A 71 14.30 -3.21 -1.63
N ALA A 72 12.96 -3.16 -1.62
CA ALA A 72 12.18 -2.71 -2.77
C ALA A 72 12.46 -1.24 -3.14
N GLU A 73 12.54 -0.35 -2.15
CA GLU A 73 12.86 1.07 -2.37
C GLU A 73 14.25 1.26 -2.99
N MET A 74 15.23 0.49 -2.50
CA MET A 74 16.59 0.50 -3.03
C MET A 74 16.68 -0.04 -4.45
N ALA A 75 15.91 -1.08 -4.78
CA ALA A 75 15.88 -1.63 -6.13
C ALA A 75 15.17 -0.69 -7.12
N GLY A 76 14.19 0.09 -6.66
CA GLY A 76 13.39 0.99 -7.50
C GLY A 76 14.07 2.31 -7.87
N THR A 77 15.11 2.74 -7.15
CA THR A 77 15.70 4.06 -7.35
C THR A 77 17.18 3.97 -7.76
N ALA A 78 17.45 4.16 -9.05
CA ALA A 78 18.81 4.08 -9.61
C ALA A 78 19.75 5.22 -9.16
N LEU A 79 19.20 6.41 -8.89
CA LEU A 79 19.90 7.54 -8.25
C LEU A 79 19.06 8.07 -7.10
N MET A 80 19.54 7.85 -5.87
CA MET A 80 18.89 8.37 -4.68
C MET A 80 19.16 9.86 -4.53
N THR A 81 18.10 10.63 -4.24
CA THR A 81 18.26 12.01 -3.78
C THR A 81 18.76 12.02 -2.33
N ALA A 82 19.44 13.09 -1.91
CA ALA A 82 19.95 13.20 -0.53
C ALA A 82 18.84 13.07 0.52
N ASP A 83 17.63 13.57 0.24
CA ASP A 83 16.46 13.40 1.11
C ASP A 83 15.97 11.94 1.16
N ALA A 84 15.94 11.25 0.02
CA ALA A 84 15.61 9.82 -0.03
C ALA A 84 16.64 8.97 0.71
N GLU A 85 17.92 9.31 0.60
CA GLU A 85 18.99 8.64 1.34
C GLU A 85 18.86 8.88 2.85
N GLY A 86 18.59 10.12 3.29
CA GLY A 86 18.32 10.43 4.69
C GLY A 86 17.18 9.59 5.27
N LYS A 87 16.03 9.54 4.56
CA LYS A 87 14.88 8.71 4.93
C LYS A 87 15.23 7.23 5.02
N LEU A 88 16.02 6.73 4.08
CA LEU A 88 16.49 5.33 4.08
C LEU A 88 17.35 5.03 5.31
N GLN A 89 18.25 5.94 5.68
CA GLN A 89 19.08 5.78 6.89
C GLN A 89 18.24 5.81 8.16
N ASP A 90 17.23 6.67 8.24
CA ASP A 90 16.32 6.71 9.39
C ASP A 90 15.48 5.44 9.50
N TRP A 91 15.02 4.88 8.36
CA TRP A 91 14.36 3.57 8.34
C TRP A 91 15.29 2.45 8.80
N ARG A 92 16.56 2.45 8.38
CA ARG A 92 17.57 1.48 8.85
C ARG A 92 17.79 1.58 10.35
N ARG A 93 17.94 2.81 10.89
CA ARG A 93 18.12 3.04 12.33
C ARG A 93 16.91 2.55 13.13
N ALA A 94 15.71 2.90 12.69
CA ALA A 94 14.47 2.44 13.33
C ALA A 94 14.31 0.91 13.26
N LEU A 95 14.78 0.29 12.19
CA LEU A 95 14.77 -1.16 12.03
C LEU A 95 15.73 -1.85 13.00
N LEU A 96 16.97 -1.34 13.17
CA LEU A 96 17.93 -1.88 14.12
C LEU A 96 17.37 -1.89 15.55
N VAL A 97 16.78 -0.78 15.99
CA VAL A 97 16.13 -0.69 17.32
C VAL A 97 15.02 -1.74 17.49
N LYS A 98 14.27 -2.03 16.42
CA LYS A 98 13.23 -3.09 16.45
C LYS A 98 13.84 -4.49 16.49
N ILE A 99 14.92 -4.71 15.75
CA ILE A 99 15.66 -5.98 15.74
C ILE A 99 16.22 -6.27 17.13
N ASP A 100 16.85 -5.29 17.79
CA ASP A 100 17.42 -5.48 19.13
C ASP A 100 16.35 -5.90 20.15
N LYS A 101 15.22 -5.17 20.16
CA LYS A 101 14.06 -5.53 21.00
C LYS A 101 13.49 -6.91 20.67
N PHE A 102 13.52 -7.29 19.39
CA PHE A 102 13.09 -8.62 18.96
C PHE A 102 14.07 -9.70 19.43
N ARG A 103 15.38 -9.46 19.38
CA ARG A 103 16.42 -10.37 19.89
C ARG A 103 16.27 -10.63 21.38
N ASP A 104 15.92 -9.61 22.17
CA ASP A 104 15.69 -9.80 23.61
C ASP A 104 14.52 -10.74 23.89
N LEU A 105 13.43 -10.63 23.13
CA LEU A 105 12.33 -11.59 23.21
C LEU A 105 12.72 -12.96 22.65
N GLN A 106 13.52 -13.00 21.59
CA GLN A 106 13.96 -14.23 20.96
C GLN A 106 14.79 -15.10 21.93
N LYS A 107 15.58 -14.51 22.84
CA LYS A 107 16.30 -15.26 23.89
C LYS A 107 15.36 -16.09 24.78
N VAL A 108 14.12 -15.63 24.96
CA VAL A 108 13.11 -16.28 25.80
C VAL A 108 12.27 -17.28 25.02
N TYR A 109 11.76 -16.88 23.84
CA TYR A 109 10.88 -17.73 23.02
C TYR A 109 11.62 -18.74 22.15
N MET A 110 12.88 -18.47 21.82
CA MET A 110 13.73 -19.25 20.92
C MET A 110 15.17 -19.31 21.44
N PRO A 111 15.42 -19.94 22.61
CA PRO A 111 16.76 -20.02 23.20
C PRO A 111 17.81 -20.62 22.25
N GLY A 112 17.44 -21.57 21.39
CA GLY A 112 18.37 -22.14 20.41
C GLY A 112 18.75 -21.17 19.28
N ALA A 113 17.99 -20.10 19.05
CA ALA A 113 18.34 -19.09 18.06
C ALA A 113 19.62 -18.34 18.44
N ALA A 114 19.87 -18.12 19.74
CA ALA A 114 21.09 -17.46 20.20
C ALA A 114 22.37 -18.20 19.75
N ALA A 115 22.36 -19.54 19.85
CA ALA A 115 23.47 -20.38 19.40
C ALA A 115 23.66 -20.32 17.87
N VAL A 116 22.57 -20.31 17.10
CA VAL A 116 22.61 -20.22 15.64
C VAL A 116 23.10 -18.84 15.18
N ILE A 117 22.67 -17.78 15.85
CA ILE A 117 23.13 -16.41 15.57
C ILE A 117 24.63 -16.31 15.83
N ALA A 118 25.10 -16.74 17.01
CA ALA A 118 26.51 -16.73 17.37
C ALA A 118 27.36 -17.55 16.38
N ALA A 119 26.89 -18.71 15.95
CA ALA A 119 27.56 -19.51 14.93
C ALA A 119 27.62 -18.79 13.56
N SER A 120 26.57 -18.05 13.20
CA SER A 120 26.53 -17.27 11.95
C SER A 120 27.46 -16.05 12.01
N GLU A 121 27.57 -15.40 13.16
CA GLU A 121 28.46 -14.25 13.39
C GLU A 121 29.93 -14.67 13.46
N ALA A 122 30.22 -15.85 14.02
CA ALA A 122 31.58 -16.41 14.04
C ALA A 122 32.12 -16.75 12.63
N HIS A 123 31.25 -16.90 11.64
CA HIS A 123 31.62 -17.12 10.24
C HIS A 123 31.84 -15.82 9.46
N CYS A 124 31.59 -14.66 10.07
CA CYS A 124 31.86 -13.36 9.44
C CYS A 124 33.28 -12.90 9.78
N ASP A 125 34.05 -12.57 8.74
CA ASP A 125 35.38 -11.96 8.90
C ASP A 125 35.25 -10.62 9.64
N SER A 126 36.10 -10.40 10.65
CA SER A 126 36.11 -9.17 11.47
C SER A 126 36.37 -7.90 10.65
N ASP A 127 36.99 -8.05 9.48
CA ASP A 127 37.42 -6.95 8.61
C ASP A 127 36.32 -6.51 7.63
N VAL A 128 35.21 -7.24 7.55
CA VAL A 128 34.07 -6.91 6.69
C VAL A 128 33.02 -6.14 7.50
N PRO A 129 32.57 -4.95 7.03
CA PRO A 129 31.50 -4.23 7.68
C PRO A 129 30.25 -5.11 7.85
N GLY A 130 29.69 -5.12 9.06
CA GLY A 130 28.53 -5.96 9.40
C GLY A 130 27.36 -5.80 8.43
N PRO A 131 26.47 -6.81 8.33
CA PRO A 131 25.36 -6.78 7.40
C PRO A 131 24.47 -5.56 7.64
N LYS A 132 24.08 -4.88 6.55
CA LYS A 132 23.12 -3.77 6.60
C LYS A 132 21.80 -4.23 7.23
N ALA A 133 21.08 -3.32 7.87
CA ALA A 133 19.85 -3.62 8.62
C ALA A 133 18.81 -4.44 7.83
N GLU A 134 18.67 -4.17 6.53
CA GLU A 134 17.76 -4.89 5.64
C GLU A 134 18.16 -6.33 5.30
N LYS A 135 19.42 -6.71 5.54
CA LYS A 135 19.98 -8.05 5.27
C LYS A 135 20.22 -8.88 6.53
N ILE A 136 19.97 -8.33 7.72
CA ILE A 136 20.12 -9.06 8.99
C ILE A 136 19.10 -10.20 9.03
N LYS A 137 19.58 -11.44 9.15
CA LYS A 137 18.72 -12.63 9.26
C LYS A 137 18.10 -12.69 10.65
N LEU A 138 16.76 -12.70 10.73
CA LEU A 138 16.04 -12.74 12.01
C LEU A 138 16.03 -14.14 12.63
N PHE A 139 16.17 -15.20 11.83
CA PHE A 139 16.01 -16.58 12.28
C PHE A 139 14.64 -16.79 12.94
N MET A 140 13.58 -16.58 12.17
CA MET A 140 12.22 -16.97 12.58
C MET A 140 12.14 -18.49 12.78
N PRO A 141 11.13 -19.04 13.47
CA PRO A 141 11.02 -20.48 13.69
C PRO A 141 11.11 -21.29 12.38
N SER A 142 10.50 -20.79 11.29
CA SER A 142 10.61 -21.34 9.94
C SER A 142 12.01 -21.31 9.32
N GLU A 143 12.92 -20.47 9.80
CA GLU A 143 14.29 -20.28 9.29
C GLU A 143 15.36 -20.96 10.16
N MET A 144 14.97 -21.51 11.31
CA MET A 144 15.89 -22.23 12.18
C MET A 144 16.39 -23.52 11.50
N PRO A 145 17.70 -23.82 11.55
CA PRO A 145 18.25 -25.03 10.97
C PRO A 145 17.59 -26.26 11.61
N SER A 146 17.17 -27.20 10.76
CA SER A 146 16.63 -28.48 11.22
C SER A 146 17.80 -29.38 11.59
N ASN A 147 18.20 -29.37 12.86
CA ASN A 147 19.10 -30.40 13.36
C ASN A 147 18.33 -31.72 13.36
N ALA A 148 18.82 -32.69 12.59
CA ALA A 148 18.17 -33.97 12.38
C ALA A 148 17.88 -34.66 13.73
N GLY A 149 16.63 -34.58 14.20
CA GLY A 149 16.14 -35.33 15.35
C GLY A 149 15.47 -34.54 16.48
N ASP A 150 15.56 -33.20 16.53
CA ASP A 150 14.91 -32.44 17.61
C ASP A 150 13.65 -31.68 17.12
N PRO A 151 12.43 -32.11 17.50
CA PRO A 151 11.19 -31.47 17.09
C PRO A 151 11.05 -30.03 17.60
N LEU A 152 11.87 -29.60 18.58
CA LEU A 152 11.73 -28.28 19.18
C LEU A 152 12.54 -27.18 18.47
N ARG A 153 13.49 -27.45 17.57
CA ARG A 153 14.35 -26.42 16.91
C ARG A 153 14.91 -25.35 17.88
N GLY A 154 15.07 -25.67 19.16
CA GLY A 154 15.41 -24.69 20.20
C GLY A 154 14.38 -23.57 20.40
N CYS A 155 13.11 -23.83 20.06
CA CYS A 155 11.94 -22.97 20.22
C CYS A 155 11.03 -23.52 21.33
N VAL A 156 10.25 -22.63 21.94
CA VAL A 156 9.18 -23.02 22.87
C VAL A 156 8.12 -23.84 22.13
N ARG A 157 7.53 -24.83 22.83
CA ARG A 157 6.51 -25.73 22.27
C ARG A 157 5.30 -24.95 21.72
N GLY A 158 4.79 -25.37 20.56
CA GLY A 158 3.62 -24.76 19.91
C GLY A 158 3.91 -23.50 19.09
N LEU A 159 5.12 -22.91 19.19
CA LEU A 159 5.48 -21.70 18.45
C LEU A 159 5.50 -21.92 16.93
N LEU A 160 5.92 -23.11 16.48
CA LEU A 160 5.95 -23.50 15.07
C LEU A 160 4.53 -23.57 14.48
N ASP A 161 3.59 -24.15 15.23
CA ASP A 161 2.19 -24.29 14.80
C ASP A 161 1.50 -22.92 14.71
N MET A 162 1.78 -22.04 15.68
CA MET A 162 1.32 -20.64 15.65
C MET A 162 1.88 -19.90 14.44
N GLU A 163 3.19 -20.04 14.14
CA GLU A 163 3.76 -19.43 12.94
C GLU A 163 3.09 -19.99 11.68
N ALA A 164 2.89 -21.31 11.58
CA ALA A 164 2.23 -21.93 10.43
C ALA A 164 0.82 -21.36 10.19
N LYS A 165 -0.01 -21.24 11.24
CA LYS A 165 -1.33 -20.59 11.17
C LYS A 165 -1.22 -19.15 10.65
N LEU A 166 -0.31 -18.35 11.19
CA LEU A 166 -0.11 -16.96 10.76
C LEU A 166 0.39 -16.85 9.31
N ARG A 167 1.25 -17.78 8.86
CA ARG A 167 1.76 -17.79 7.48
C ARG A 167 0.69 -18.21 6.47
N ILE A 168 -0.21 -19.14 6.81
CA ILE A 168 -1.40 -19.47 6.00
C ILE A 168 -2.25 -18.22 5.79
N ALA A 169 -2.55 -17.49 6.87
CA ALA A 169 -3.30 -16.25 6.81
C ALA A 169 -2.58 -15.17 5.98
N GLN A 170 -1.25 -15.08 6.10
CA GLN A 170 -0.42 -14.17 5.33
C GLN A 170 -0.48 -14.49 3.83
N CYS A 171 -0.45 -15.77 3.44
CA CYS A 171 -0.62 -16.23 2.06
C CYS A 171 -2.00 -15.87 1.50
N GLY A 172 -3.07 -16.20 2.22
CA GLY A 172 -4.45 -15.88 1.82
C GLY A 172 -4.66 -14.38 1.62
N ASN A 173 -4.26 -13.56 2.61
CA ASN A 173 -4.39 -12.11 2.52
C ASN A 173 -3.53 -11.53 1.39
N ALA A 174 -2.30 -12.04 1.18
CA ALA A 174 -1.44 -11.60 0.09
C ALA A 174 -2.07 -11.88 -1.28
N LEU A 175 -2.72 -13.03 -1.47
CA LEU A 175 -3.43 -13.36 -2.72
C LEU A 175 -4.65 -12.47 -2.96
N VAL A 176 -5.49 -12.22 -1.95
CA VAL A 176 -6.63 -11.29 -2.06
C VAL A 176 -6.14 -9.89 -2.46
N LYS A 177 -5.09 -9.42 -1.79
CA LYS A 177 -4.41 -8.15 -2.06
C LYS A 177 -3.77 -8.08 -3.44
N LEU A 178 -3.23 -9.20 -3.93
CA LEU A 178 -2.63 -9.31 -5.25
C LEU A 178 -3.72 -9.19 -6.34
N ARG A 179 -4.79 -9.97 -6.21
CA ARG A 179 -5.95 -9.95 -7.13
C ARG A 179 -6.58 -8.56 -7.24
N ALA A 180 -6.88 -7.92 -6.11
CA ALA A 180 -7.46 -6.58 -6.09
C ALA A 180 -6.57 -5.55 -6.79
N ARG A 181 -5.24 -5.62 -6.60
CA ARG A 181 -4.30 -4.71 -7.26
C ARG A 181 -4.14 -5.01 -8.75
N LEU A 182 -4.17 -6.28 -9.15
CA LEU A 182 -4.15 -6.66 -10.56
C LEU A 182 -5.41 -6.17 -11.28
N HIS A 183 -6.57 -6.29 -10.65
CA HIS A 183 -7.81 -5.70 -11.15
C HIS A 183 -7.72 -4.18 -11.29
N ALA A 184 -7.25 -3.49 -10.24
CA ALA A 184 -7.05 -2.05 -10.32
C ALA A 184 -6.08 -1.67 -11.45
N LYS A 185 -4.94 -2.36 -11.56
CA LYS A 185 -3.95 -2.13 -12.63
C LYS A 185 -4.57 -2.28 -14.02
N ARG A 186 -5.35 -3.35 -14.24
CA ARG A 186 -6.09 -3.56 -15.50
C ARG A 186 -7.06 -2.42 -15.78
N HIS A 187 -7.86 -2.01 -14.79
CA HIS A 187 -8.80 -0.91 -14.93
C HIS A 187 -8.09 0.40 -15.31
N PHE A 188 -6.98 0.74 -14.65
CA PHE A 188 -6.20 1.94 -14.99
C PHE A 188 -5.57 1.87 -16.39
N ILE A 189 -5.14 0.69 -16.84
CA ILE A 189 -4.65 0.49 -18.21
C ILE A 189 -5.77 0.75 -19.22
N MET A 190 -6.97 0.18 -19.00
CA MET A 190 -8.13 0.38 -19.87
C MET A 190 -8.54 1.86 -19.90
N PHE A 191 -8.70 2.48 -18.72
CA PHE A 191 -9.05 3.88 -18.59
C PHE A 191 -8.05 4.80 -19.32
N ARG A 192 -6.75 4.54 -19.17
CA ARG A 192 -5.70 5.27 -19.91
C ARG A 192 -5.86 5.10 -21.42
N ASN A 193 -6.07 3.87 -21.89
CA ASN A 193 -6.16 3.59 -23.32
C ASN A 193 -7.38 4.23 -23.98
N GLU A 194 -8.48 4.38 -23.25
CA GLU A 194 -9.75 4.95 -23.73
C GLU A 194 -9.80 6.48 -23.61
N HIS A 195 -9.37 7.03 -22.47
CA HIS A 195 -9.67 8.42 -22.10
C HIS A 195 -8.45 9.34 -22.06
N VAL A 196 -7.23 8.81 -21.89
CA VAL A 196 -6.05 9.65 -21.68
C VAL A 196 -5.38 9.99 -23.01
N THR A 197 -5.39 11.28 -23.36
CA THR A 197 -4.73 11.81 -24.56
C THR A 197 -3.66 12.84 -24.19
N GLY A 198 -2.73 13.10 -25.11
CA GLY A 198 -1.64 14.06 -24.90
C GLY A 198 -0.50 13.56 -23.99
N GLN A 199 0.65 14.23 -24.09
CA GLN A 199 1.90 13.75 -23.47
C GLN A 199 1.88 13.84 -21.94
N ILE A 200 1.42 14.97 -21.37
CA ILE A 200 1.45 15.22 -19.92
C ILE A 200 0.57 14.22 -19.17
N GLN A 201 -0.68 14.05 -19.60
CA GLN A 201 -1.62 13.14 -18.95
C GLN A 201 -1.18 11.68 -19.14
N SER A 202 -0.64 11.32 -20.31
CA SER A 202 -0.08 10.00 -20.57
C SER A 202 1.09 9.67 -19.62
N THR A 203 1.99 10.62 -19.38
CA THR A 203 3.08 10.45 -18.41
C THR A 203 2.54 10.24 -16.99
N LYS A 204 1.58 11.07 -16.54
CA LYS A 204 0.96 10.90 -15.21
C LYS A 204 0.29 9.53 -15.07
N ALA A 205 -0.47 9.10 -16.08
CA ALA A 205 -1.13 7.79 -16.07
C ALA A 205 -0.12 6.64 -16.04
N ARG A 206 1.00 6.73 -16.79
CA ARG A 206 2.09 5.75 -16.73
C ARG A 206 2.72 5.67 -15.33
N THR A 207 2.98 6.82 -14.69
CA THR A 207 3.51 6.85 -13.32
C THR A 207 2.55 6.18 -12.34
N LEU A 208 1.25 6.47 -12.42
CA LEU A 208 0.24 5.84 -11.57
C LEU A 208 0.15 4.32 -11.79
N ILE A 209 0.17 3.86 -13.04
CA ILE A 209 0.18 2.42 -13.37
C ILE A 209 1.45 1.76 -12.84
N GLY A 210 2.60 2.43 -12.97
CA GLY A 210 3.89 1.97 -12.43
C GLY A 210 3.83 1.78 -10.90
N GLN A 211 3.32 2.77 -10.17
CA GLN A 211 3.14 2.69 -8.72
C GLN A 211 2.22 1.53 -8.29
N ILE A 212 1.17 1.24 -9.06
CA ILE A 212 0.32 0.07 -8.81
C ILE A 212 1.10 -1.22 -9.09
N GLY A 213 1.90 -1.25 -10.17
CA GLY A 213 2.81 -2.35 -10.50
C GLY A 213 3.78 -2.67 -9.37
N GLU A 214 4.47 -1.67 -8.83
CA GLU A 214 5.38 -1.85 -7.68
C GLU A 214 4.66 -2.47 -6.46
N ARG A 215 3.40 -2.07 -6.22
CA ARG A 215 2.58 -2.64 -5.15
C ARG A 215 2.13 -4.07 -5.44
N VAL A 216 1.90 -4.42 -6.71
CA VAL A 216 1.63 -5.79 -7.16
C VAL A 216 2.86 -6.67 -6.88
N ASP A 217 4.05 -6.20 -7.25
CA ASP A 217 5.30 -6.90 -7.01
C ASP A 217 5.57 -7.11 -5.52
N ALA A 218 5.31 -6.08 -4.70
CA ALA A 218 5.43 -6.19 -3.24
C ALA A 218 4.49 -7.27 -2.66
N CYS A 219 3.27 -7.41 -3.18
CA CYS A 219 2.34 -8.47 -2.77
C CYS A 219 2.80 -9.85 -3.23
N ALA A 220 3.32 -9.96 -4.46
CA ALA A 220 3.87 -11.19 -4.99
C ALA A 220 5.07 -11.68 -4.18
N VAL A 221 6.00 -10.79 -3.82
CA VAL A 221 7.14 -11.10 -2.95
C VAL A 221 6.66 -11.54 -1.56
N LYS A 222 5.65 -10.85 -0.98
CA LYS A 222 5.07 -11.24 0.31
C LYS A 222 4.48 -12.65 0.27
N TYR A 223 3.76 -12.98 -0.79
CA TYR A 223 3.19 -14.32 -0.99
C TYR A 223 4.29 -15.39 -1.12
N ARG A 224 5.31 -15.14 -1.96
CA ARG A 224 6.42 -16.08 -2.16
C ARG A 224 7.20 -16.34 -0.87
N HIS A 225 7.45 -15.30 -0.08
CA HIS A 225 8.10 -15.43 1.23
C HIS A 225 7.26 -16.26 2.20
N ALA A 226 5.99 -15.90 2.37
CA ALA A 226 5.08 -16.62 3.26
C ALA A 226 4.96 -18.10 2.89
N ARG A 227 4.86 -18.41 1.58
CA ARG A 227 4.83 -19.78 1.06
C ARG A 227 6.14 -20.52 1.33
N ALA A 228 7.29 -19.87 1.15
CA ALA A 228 8.59 -20.46 1.44
C ALA A 228 8.73 -20.79 2.94
N SER A 229 8.28 -19.91 3.83
CA SER A 229 8.24 -20.17 5.27
C SER A 229 7.32 -21.36 5.61
N LEU A 230 6.15 -21.46 4.98
CA LEU A 230 5.26 -22.61 5.16
C LEU A 230 5.93 -23.92 4.78
N ILE A 231 6.56 -23.99 3.60
CA ILE A 231 7.27 -25.18 3.14
C ILE A 231 8.37 -25.59 4.13
N ARG A 232 9.08 -24.63 4.74
CA ARG A 232 10.10 -24.94 5.76
C ARG A 232 9.53 -25.44 7.09
N LEU A 233 8.29 -25.09 7.42
CA LEU A 233 7.61 -25.50 8.66
C LEU A 233 6.93 -26.87 8.51
N SER A 234 6.13 -27.05 7.45
CA SER A 234 5.30 -28.26 7.24
C SER A 234 5.88 -29.25 6.23
N GLY A 235 6.99 -28.93 5.57
CA GLY A 235 7.59 -29.73 4.49
C GLY A 235 6.90 -29.53 3.14
N GLU A 236 5.57 -29.42 3.13
CA GLU A 236 4.76 -29.16 1.95
C GLU A 236 3.82 -27.97 2.15
N ALA A 237 3.63 -27.16 1.10
CA ALA A 237 2.63 -26.09 1.11
C ALA A 237 1.24 -26.68 0.91
N PRO A 238 0.20 -26.16 1.59
CA PRO A 238 -1.18 -26.57 1.32
C PRO A 238 -1.51 -26.46 -0.19
N PRO A 239 -2.33 -27.36 -0.74
CA PRO A 239 -2.60 -27.44 -2.18
C PRO A 239 -3.28 -26.17 -2.75
N GLU A 240 -3.91 -25.38 -1.87
CA GLU A 240 -4.51 -24.09 -2.17
C GLU A 240 -3.46 -23.01 -2.50
N PHE A 241 -2.24 -23.13 -1.96
CA PHE A 241 -1.15 -22.16 -2.12
C PHE A 241 -0.10 -22.66 -3.12
N ARG A 242 -0.43 -22.55 -4.40
CA ARG A 242 0.45 -22.92 -5.52
C ARG A 242 1.63 -21.95 -5.68
N GLU A 243 2.66 -22.39 -6.40
CA GLU A 243 3.79 -21.52 -6.74
C GLU A 243 3.32 -20.35 -7.62
N LEU A 244 3.67 -19.12 -7.23
CA LEU A 244 3.30 -17.91 -7.98
C LEU A 244 4.41 -17.55 -8.96
N ARG A 245 4.20 -17.88 -10.24
CA ARG A 245 5.15 -17.62 -11.31
C ARG A 245 5.01 -16.19 -11.83
N PRO A 246 6.05 -15.61 -12.47
CA PRO A 246 5.94 -14.28 -13.07
C PRO A 246 4.79 -14.16 -14.07
N GLN A 247 4.50 -15.24 -14.83
CA GLN A 247 3.40 -15.24 -15.80
C GLN A 247 2.01 -15.13 -15.15
N ASP A 248 1.86 -15.54 -13.88
CA ASP A 248 0.59 -15.45 -13.16
C ASP A 248 0.22 -14.01 -12.78
N VAL A 249 1.23 -13.13 -12.69
CA VAL A 249 1.08 -11.73 -12.25
C VAL A 249 1.01 -10.77 -13.44
N GLN A 250 1.38 -11.24 -14.64
CA GLN A 250 1.41 -10.44 -15.84
C GLN A 250 -0.01 -10.20 -16.39
N LEU A 251 -0.36 -8.93 -16.62
CA LEU A 251 -1.65 -8.54 -17.19
C LEU A 251 -1.55 -8.32 -18.70
N ASP A 252 -2.67 -8.54 -19.39
CA ASP A 252 -2.85 -8.13 -20.78
C ASP A 252 -2.66 -6.60 -20.91
N GLY A 253 -1.89 -6.14 -21.89
CA GLY A 253 -1.55 -4.73 -22.07
C GLY A 253 -0.36 -4.19 -21.27
N ASP A 254 0.23 -4.99 -20.36
CA ASP A 254 1.43 -4.61 -19.58
C ASP A 254 2.72 -4.74 -20.41
N ALA A 255 2.75 -5.74 -21.31
CA ALA A 255 3.85 -5.97 -22.25
C ALA A 255 3.57 -5.29 -23.60
N GLY A 256 3.94 -4.02 -23.76
CA GLY A 256 4.15 -3.38 -25.08
C GLY A 256 2.97 -3.32 -26.07
N GLU A 257 1.80 -3.87 -25.76
CA GLU A 257 0.64 -3.92 -26.67
C GLU A 257 0.01 -2.53 -26.87
N SER A 258 0.28 -1.57 -25.98
CA SER A 258 -0.04 -0.16 -26.18
C SER A 258 0.60 0.40 -27.46
N ASP A 259 1.78 -0.10 -27.83
CA ASP A 259 2.43 0.27 -29.08
C ASP A 259 1.89 -0.56 -30.24
N ALA A 260 1.46 -1.81 -30.03
CA ALA A 260 0.90 -2.64 -31.09
C ALA A 260 -0.49 -2.16 -31.57
N ALA A 261 -1.38 -1.74 -30.67
CA ALA A 261 -2.70 -1.21 -31.04
C ALA A 261 -2.60 0.19 -31.66
N ALA A 262 -1.75 1.06 -31.11
CA ALA A 262 -1.44 2.36 -31.70
C ALA A 262 -0.75 2.21 -33.06
N ARG A 263 0.25 1.31 -33.20
CA ARG A 263 0.88 0.94 -34.47
C ARG A 263 -0.10 0.31 -35.44
N LYS A 264 -1.08 -0.48 -34.99
CA LYS A 264 -2.14 -1.04 -35.85
C LYS A 264 -3.05 0.05 -36.39
N LYS A 265 -3.42 1.02 -35.55
CA LYS A 265 -4.22 2.20 -35.94
C LYS A 265 -3.43 3.11 -36.90
N LEU A 266 -2.15 3.37 -36.61
CA LEU A 266 -1.22 4.06 -37.51
C LEU A 266 -0.97 3.29 -38.82
N ALA A 267 -0.86 1.95 -38.78
CA ALA A 267 -0.67 1.11 -39.96
C ALA A 267 -1.93 1.04 -40.84
N MET A 268 -3.13 1.12 -40.24
CA MET A 268 -4.38 1.26 -40.97
C MET A 268 -4.50 2.63 -41.64
N ILE A 269 -3.97 3.68 -41.00
CA ILE A 269 -3.89 5.04 -41.60
C ILE A 269 -2.79 5.09 -42.68
N SER A 270 -1.68 4.37 -42.50
CA SER A 270 -0.54 4.31 -43.42
C SER A 270 -0.65 3.18 -44.45
N ALA A 271 -1.86 2.85 -44.92
CA ALA A 271 -2.15 1.74 -45.84
C ALA A 271 -1.54 1.90 -47.26
N GLY A 272 -0.23 2.11 -47.33
CA GLY A 272 0.59 2.04 -48.54
C GLY A 272 1.78 1.06 -48.42
N ARG A 273 2.24 0.65 -47.22
CA ARG A 273 3.37 -0.31 -47.10
C ARG A 273 3.27 -1.24 -45.88
N GLY A 274 2.66 -2.40 -46.09
CA GLY A 274 3.23 -3.70 -45.68
C GLY A 274 3.62 -3.99 -44.22
N ALA A 275 3.03 -3.34 -43.21
CA ALA A 275 3.32 -3.70 -41.81
C ALA A 275 2.52 -4.96 -41.39
N ARG A 276 3.13 -6.15 -41.50
CA ARG A 276 2.59 -7.39 -40.92
C ARG A 276 2.61 -7.31 -39.40
N ALA A 277 1.47 -7.59 -38.77
CA ALA A 277 1.37 -7.78 -37.33
C ALA A 277 2.34 -8.90 -36.87
N PRO A 278 2.97 -8.78 -35.69
CA PRO A 278 3.86 -9.82 -35.17
C PRO A 278 3.09 -11.14 -35.05
N ARG A 279 3.67 -12.21 -35.63
CA ARG A 279 3.07 -13.54 -35.81
C ARG A 279 2.81 -14.31 -34.49
N ASN A 280 3.17 -13.73 -33.34
CA ASN A 280 3.17 -14.39 -32.03
C ASN A 280 2.32 -13.65 -30.98
N ALA A 281 1.24 -12.97 -31.37
CA ALA A 281 0.20 -12.58 -30.40
C ALA A 281 -0.80 -13.73 -30.28
N PRO A 282 -0.83 -14.51 -29.18
CA PRO A 282 -1.87 -15.51 -28.99
C PRO A 282 -3.23 -14.78 -28.96
N GLY A 283 -4.12 -15.17 -29.87
CA GLY A 283 -5.49 -14.67 -29.92
C GLY A 283 -6.18 -14.89 -28.56
N ALA A 284 -7.06 -13.95 -28.19
CA ALA A 284 -7.76 -13.93 -26.91
C ALA A 284 -8.51 -15.24 -26.58
N SER A 285 -8.84 -16.08 -27.57
CA SER A 285 -9.62 -17.31 -27.39
C SER A 285 -8.86 -18.53 -26.84
N ARG A 286 -7.53 -18.46 -26.64
CA ARG A 286 -6.71 -19.60 -26.12
C ARG A 286 -5.91 -19.29 -24.85
N ARG A 287 -6.32 -18.32 -24.03
CA ARG A 287 -5.60 -18.01 -22.78
C ARG A 287 -6.19 -18.77 -21.61
N THR A 288 -5.41 -19.67 -21.03
CA THR A 288 -5.70 -20.32 -19.76
C THR A 288 -5.60 -19.26 -18.66
N MET A 289 -6.71 -18.96 -17.96
CA MET A 289 -6.68 -18.04 -16.82
C MET A 289 -5.72 -18.56 -15.74
N SER A 290 -4.89 -17.66 -15.19
CA SER A 290 -3.97 -18.01 -14.11
C SER A 290 -4.73 -18.59 -12.91
N TRP A 291 -4.10 -19.55 -12.22
CA TRP A 291 -4.69 -20.24 -11.07
C TRP A 291 -5.07 -19.29 -9.93
N ILE A 292 -4.44 -18.12 -9.86
CA ILE A 292 -4.81 -17.08 -8.90
C ILE A 292 -6.27 -16.65 -9.08
N TRP A 293 -6.86 -16.83 -10.26
CA TRP A 293 -8.26 -16.50 -10.57
C TRP A 293 -9.21 -17.68 -10.49
N THR A 294 -8.72 -18.92 -10.41
CA THR A 294 -9.56 -20.14 -10.48
C THR A 294 -9.67 -20.92 -9.17
N ALA A 295 -8.80 -20.67 -8.19
CA ALA A 295 -8.92 -21.27 -6.87
C ALA A 295 -10.02 -20.57 -6.04
N ALA A 296 -10.97 -21.36 -5.55
CA ALA A 296 -12.12 -20.99 -4.67
C ALA A 296 -13.30 -20.26 -5.33
N GLY A 297 -13.96 -20.89 -6.32
CA GLY A 297 -15.32 -20.51 -6.74
C GLY A 297 -15.45 -19.15 -7.47
N ALA A 298 -14.33 -18.54 -7.84
CA ALA A 298 -14.27 -17.18 -8.37
C ALA A 298 -14.78 -17.03 -9.81
N LEU A 299 -15.43 -18.01 -10.43
CA LEU A 299 -15.90 -17.84 -11.82
C LEU A 299 -17.15 -16.95 -11.91
N ASP A 300 -18.14 -17.15 -11.05
CA ASP A 300 -19.30 -16.24 -10.95
C ASP A 300 -19.03 -15.03 -10.04
N ASP A 301 -18.08 -15.18 -9.10
CA ASP A 301 -17.80 -14.18 -8.06
C ASP A 301 -16.62 -13.26 -8.40
N ALA A 302 -15.81 -13.54 -9.44
CA ALA A 302 -14.69 -12.66 -9.82
C ALA A 302 -15.16 -11.36 -10.46
N GLU A 303 -16.23 -11.35 -11.25
CA GLU A 303 -16.79 -10.13 -11.82
C GLU A 303 -17.45 -9.28 -10.73
N ALA A 304 -18.20 -9.91 -9.82
CA ALA A 304 -18.74 -9.25 -8.63
C ALA A 304 -17.63 -8.67 -7.73
N ARG A 305 -16.57 -9.44 -7.45
CA ARG A 305 -15.39 -8.98 -6.70
C ARG A 305 -14.58 -7.91 -7.44
N LEU A 306 -14.54 -7.95 -8.78
CA LEU A 306 -13.96 -6.89 -9.62
C LEU A 306 -14.76 -5.61 -9.44
N HIS A 307 -16.08 -5.65 -9.61
CA HIS A 307 -16.95 -4.50 -9.41
C HIS A 307 -16.80 -3.95 -8.00
N GLU A 308 -16.71 -4.81 -6.98
CA GLU A 308 -16.49 -4.38 -5.61
C GLU A 308 -15.11 -3.72 -5.41
N SER A 309 -14.04 -4.30 -5.96
CA SER A 309 -12.70 -3.72 -5.86
C SER A 309 -12.59 -2.36 -6.56
N VAL A 310 -13.23 -2.21 -7.72
CA VAL A 310 -13.31 -0.95 -8.46
C VAL A 310 -14.16 0.07 -7.70
N ARG A 311 -15.29 -0.34 -7.12
CA ARG A 311 -16.13 0.51 -6.26
C ARG A 311 -15.36 1.02 -5.05
N VAL A 312 -14.58 0.17 -4.38
CA VAL A 312 -13.74 0.58 -3.25
C VAL A 312 -12.67 1.58 -3.67
N GLU A 313 -11.97 1.35 -4.78
CA GLU A 313 -10.97 2.30 -5.27
C GLU A 313 -11.59 3.62 -5.76
N TRP A 314 -12.76 3.55 -6.41
CA TRP A 314 -13.54 4.73 -6.78
C TRP A 314 -14.01 5.51 -5.56
N ALA A 315 -14.57 4.84 -4.54
CA ALA A 315 -14.99 5.48 -3.30
C ALA A 315 -13.82 6.15 -2.58
N ARG A 316 -12.65 5.50 -2.55
CA ARG A 316 -11.41 6.09 -2.02
C ARG A 316 -10.94 7.29 -2.85
N ALA A 317 -11.07 7.25 -4.16
CA ALA A 317 -10.70 8.35 -5.05
C ALA A 317 -11.66 9.54 -4.88
N ARG A 318 -12.96 9.28 -4.84
CA ARG A 318 -14.01 10.28 -4.56
C ARG A 318 -13.80 10.92 -3.19
N ALA A 319 -13.57 10.14 -2.14
CA ALA A 319 -13.27 10.67 -0.81
C ALA A 319 -11.96 11.47 -0.75
N ARG A 320 -10.99 11.19 -1.63
CA ARG A 320 -9.79 12.02 -1.79
C ARG A 320 -10.11 13.33 -2.52
N LYS A 321 -10.93 13.28 -3.58
CA LYS A 321 -11.40 14.47 -4.30
C LYS A 321 -12.16 15.41 -3.36
N THR A 322 -13.15 14.90 -2.63
CA THR A 322 -13.95 15.70 -1.69
C THR A 322 -13.09 16.32 -0.60
N ARG A 323 -12.13 15.57 -0.02
CA ARG A 323 -11.18 16.15 0.95
C ARG A 323 -10.28 17.23 0.33
N TRP A 324 -9.88 17.06 -0.93
CA TRP A 324 -9.10 18.08 -1.64
C TRP A 324 -9.94 19.34 -1.91
N GLU A 325 -11.20 19.19 -2.31
CA GLU A 325 -12.15 20.30 -2.45
C GLU A 325 -12.33 21.04 -1.12
N GLU A 326 -12.47 20.31 -0.01
CA GLU A 326 -12.47 20.87 1.34
C GLU A 326 -11.17 21.61 1.68
N GLU A 327 -10.00 21.01 1.41
CA GLU A 327 -8.70 21.67 1.64
C GLU A 327 -8.56 22.96 0.83
N VAL A 328 -9.04 23.01 -0.41
CA VAL A 328 -9.04 24.23 -1.23
C VAL A 328 -9.95 25.29 -0.61
N MET A 329 -11.14 24.90 -0.13
CA MET A 329 -12.04 25.83 0.57
C MET A 329 -11.42 26.36 1.87
N LEU A 330 -10.81 25.48 2.67
CA LEU A 330 -10.12 25.85 3.91
C LEU A 330 -8.95 26.78 3.63
N LEU A 331 -8.11 26.49 2.64
CA LEU A 331 -6.98 27.33 2.26
C LEU A 331 -7.43 28.74 1.87
N ARG A 332 -8.53 28.87 1.10
CA ARG A 332 -9.11 30.17 0.75
C ARG A 332 -9.56 30.94 2.00
N GLU A 333 -10.16 30.26 2.97
CA GLU A 333 -10.57 30.88 4.22
C GLU A 333 -9.38 31.22 5.13
N GLU A 334 -8.36 30.38 5.19
CA GLU A 334 -7.10 30.66 5.89
C GLU A 334 -6.42 31.90 5.33
N MET A 335 -6.34 32.03 3.99
CA MET A 335 -5.85 33.24 3.34
C MET A 335 -6.62 34.49 3.81
N ARG A 336 -7.96 34.45 3.83
CA ARG A 336 -8.76 35.58 4.33
C ARG A 336 -8.49 35.87 5.81
N ARG A 337 -8.39 34.82 6.64
CA ARG A 337 -8.13 34.95 8.08
C ARG A 337 -6.75 35.55 8.36
N VAL A 338 -5.72 35.16 7.61
CA VAL A 338 -4.38 35.75 7.72
C VAL A 338 -4.42 37.25 7.43
N LEU A 339 -5.09 37.70 6.36
CA LEU A 339 -5.22 39.15 6.09
C LEU A 339 -5.96 39.87 7.21
N ARG A 340 -7.06 39.30 7.70
CA ARG A 340 -7.83 39.89 8.82
C ARG A 340 -7.00 39.96 10.10
N TYR A 341 -6.27 38.89 10.42
CA TYR A 341 -5.41 38.84 11.60
C TYR A 341 -4.27 39.86 11.52
N LEU A 342 -3.59 39.97 10.37
CA LEU A 342 -2.53 40.95 10.18
C LEU A 342 -3.04 42.39 10.31
N GLY A 343 -4.20 42.69 9.73
CA GLY A 343 -4.85 44.00 9.89
C GLY A 343 -5.26 44.28 11.34
N TRP A 344 -5.84 43.29 12.02
CA TRP A 344 -6.16 43.38 13.45
C TRP A 344 -4.90 43.61 14.30
N GLN A 345 -3.82 42.89 14.02
CA GLN A 345 -2.57 43.00 14.78
C GLN A 345 -1.88 44.35 14.54
N ALA A 346 -1.95 44.89 13.32
CA ALA A 346 -1.49 46.25 13.04
C ALA A 346 -2.26 47.30 13.86
N ASN A 347 -3.58 47.17 13.95
CA ASN A 347 -4.40 48.06 14.78
C ASN A 347 -4.10 47.88 16.27
N TRP A 348 -3.91 46.64 16.72
CA TRP A 348 -3.51 46.34 18.09
C TRP A 348 -2.21 47.07 18.44
N TRP A 349 -1.19 47.01 17.60
CA TRP A 349 0.06 47.77 17.82
C TRP A 349 -0.15 49.28 17.85
N ARG A 350 -1.04 49.84 17.01
CA ARG A 350 -1.37 51.28 17.02
C ARG A 350 -2.08 51.72 18.30
N GLU A 351 -3.01 50.92 18.80
CA GLU A 351 -3.72 51.18 20.06
C GLU A 351 -2.77 51.14 21.26
N HIS A 352 -1.69 50.35 21.17
CA HIS A 352 -0.71 50.17 22.25
C HIS A 352 0.50 51.13 22.15
N VAL A 353 0.47 52.13 21.27
CA VAL A 353 1.54 53.14 21.15
C VAL A 353 1.75 53.92 22.45
N SER A 354 0.69 54.14 23.23
CA SER A 354 0.75 54.78 24.56
C SER A 354 0.64 53.79 25.72
N ALA A 355 0.56 52.48 25.46
CA ALA A 355 0.50 51.50 26.52
C ALA A 355 1.87 51.42 27.20
N ARG A 356 1.92 51.82 28.49
CA ARG A 356 3.14 51.88 29.34
C ARG A 356 4.02 53.10 29.07
N THR A 357 3.45 54.31 29.02
CA THR A 357 4.24 55.56 29.03
C THR A 357 4.31 56.24 30.41
N ASP A 358 3.62 55.71 31.42
CA ASP A 358 3.59 56.31 32.75
C ASP A 358 4.95 56.14 33.45
N ASN A 359 5.49 57.23 34.00
CA ASN A 359 6.75 57.29 34.75
C ASN A 359 8.04 56.93 33.97
N LEU A 360 8.05 57.05 32.64
CA LEU A 360 9.23 56.81 31.80
C LEU A 360 9.89 58.11 31.31
N SER A 361 11.21 58.05 31.12
CA SER A 361 11.95 59.11 30.45
C SER A 361 11.38 59.38 29.04
N PRO A 362 11.32 60.65 28.58
CA PRO A 362 10.76 61.00 27.27
C PRO A 362 11.41 60.24 26.11
N ASP A 363 12.71 59.95 26.20
CA ASP A 363 13.46 59.21 25.17
C ASP A 363 13.00 57.74 25.08
N VAL A 364 12.77 57.10 26.24
CA VAL A 364 12.30 55.72 26.30
C VAL A 364 10.85 55.63 25.82
N ALA A 365 10.02 56.60 26.19
CA ALA A 365 8.65 56.69 25.69
C ALA A 365 8.62 56.91 24.16
N ALA A 366 9.55 57.69 23.60
CA ALA A 366 9.68 57.85 22.16
C ALA A 366 10.12 56.55 21.47
N GLY A 367 11.05 55.79 22.05
CA GLY A 367 11.49 54.50 21.54
C GLY A 367 10.37 53.44 21.51
N ILE A 368 9.57 53.35 22.57
CA ILE A 368 8.41 52.44 22.65
C ILE A 368 7.38 52.79 21.56
N ARG A 369 7.08 54.08 21.39
CA ARG A 369 6.18 54.56 20.33
C ARG A 369 6.71 54.20 18.95
N ALA A 370 7.99 54.46 18.68
CA ALA A 370 8.61 54.16 17.39
C ALA A 370 8.56 52.65 17.08
N TYR A 371 8.84 51.80 18.06
CA TYR A 371 8.78 50.36 17.90
C TYR A 371 7.36 49.86 17.62
N ALA A 372 6.36 50.32 18.39
CA ALA A 372 4.97 49.94 18.16
C ALA A 372 4.47 50.34 16.76
N LEU A 373 4.83 51.55 16.30
CA LEU A 373 4.51 52.00 14.94
C LEU A 373 5.23 51.18 13.86
N GLN A 374 6.50 50.83 14.09
CA GLN A 374 7.26 49.96 13.19
C GLN A 374 6.62 48.56 13.09
N GLN A 375 6.16 48.00 14.21
CA GLN A 375 5.45 46.71 14.20
C GLN A 375 4.11 46.80 13.47
N ALA A 376 3.36 47.88 13.65
CA ALA A 376 2.12 48.08 12.91
C ALA A 376 2.36 48.13 11.39
N ASP A 377 3.36 48.90 10.95
CA ASP A 377 3.76 49.02 9.54
C ASP A 377 4.21 47.67 8.94
N LEU A 378 4.98 46.88 9.70
CA LEU A 378 5.39 45.54 9.28
C LEU A 378 4.19 44.62 9.00
N HIS A 379 3.18 44.62 9.88
CA HIS A 379 1.99 43.78 9.72
C HIS A 379 1.13 44.22 8.52
N GLU A 380 1.03 45.54 8.26
CA GLU A 380 0.37 46.06 7.06
C GLU A 380 1.13 45.66 5.77
N HIS A 381 2.46 45.80 5.76
CA HIS A 381 3.29 45.36 4.64
C HIS A 381 3.13 43.87 4.36
N LEU A 382 3.10 43.02 5.40
CA LEU A 382 2.86 41.58 5.24
C LEU A 382 1.46 41.29 4.66
N ALA A 383 0.43 42.02 5.11
CA ALA A 383 -0.91 41.85 4.58
C ALA A 383 -0.99 42.22 3.08
N VAL A 384 -0.37 43.33 2.67
CA VAL A 384 -0.28 43.75 1.27
C VAL A 384 0.52 42.75 0.45
N PHE A 385 1.65 42.28 0.95
CA PHE A 385 2.48 41.27 0.30
C PHE A 385 1.68 39.98 0.03
N PHE A 386 1.03 39.43 1.06
CA PHE A 386 0.24 38.21 0.90
C PHE A 386 -0.96 38.41 -0.03
N LYS A 387 -1.70 39.51 0.12
CA LYS A 387 -2.81 39.86 -0.78
C LYS A 387 -2.36 39.93 -2.23
N THR A 388 -1.21 40.56 -2.49
CA THR A 388 -0.64 40.66 -3.85
C THR A 388 -0.24 39.29 -4.37
N LYS A 389 0.47 38.50 -3.56
CA LYS A 389 0.92 37.15 -3.92
C LYS A 389 -0.25 36.20 -4.21
N TRP A 390 -1.33 36.28 -3.44
CA TRP A 390 -2.52 35.43 -3.63
C TRP A 390 -3.45 35.91 -4.75
N ASN A 391 -3.42 37.20 -5.08
CA ASN A 391 -4.16 37.76 -6.21
C ASN A 391 -3.36 37.78 -7.52
N MET A 392 -2.09 37.37 -7.52
CA MET A 392 -1.37 37.13 -8.77
C MET A 392 -2.16 36.08 -9.55
N PRO A 393 -2.54 36.35 -10.81
CA PRO A 393 -3.23 35.37 -11.61
C PRO A 393 -2.37 34.12 -11.63
N ALA A 394 -2.89 33.04 -11.07
CA ALA A 394 -2.22 31.76 -11.10
C ALA A 394 -1.87 31.48 -12.56
N LEU A 395 -0.62 31.06 -12.80
CA LEU A 395 -0.03 30.75 -14.10
C LEU A 395 -1.10 30.27 -15.10
N PRO A 396 -1.02 30.58 -16.41
CA PRO A 396 -2.02 30.23 -17.42
C PRO A 396 -2.56 28.78 -17.36
N ALA A 397 -1.81 27.84 -16.78
CA ALA A 397 -2.24 26.49 -16.43
C ALA A 397 -3.43 26.41 -15.44
N ALA A 398 -3.49 27.26 -14.41
CA ALA A 398 -4.58 27.30 -13.43
C ALA A 398 -5.86 27.91 -14.01
N GLN A 399 -5.74 28.94 -14.86
CA GLN A 399 -6.88 29.49 -15.61
C GLN A 399 -7.44 28.47 -16.62
N ARG A 400 -6.57 27.69 -17.28
CA ARG A 400 -7.01 26.57 -18.13
C ARG A 400 -7.68 25.45 -17.35
N MET A 401 -7.21 25.14 -16.14
CA MET A 401 -7.83 24.13 -15.28
C MET A 401 -9.21 24.58 -14.78
N ILE A 402 -9.35 25.83 -14.33
CA ILE A 402 -10.64 26.40 -13.91
C ILE A 402 -11.61 26.46 -15.09
N ALA A 403 -11.16 26.84 -16.29
CA ALA A 403 -11.99 26.84 -17.49
C ALA A 403 -12.44 25.43 -17.91
N LEU A 404 -11.62 24.40 -17.68
CA LEU A 404 -11.97 23.00 -17.93
C LEU A 404 -12.91 22.43 -16.86
N GLU A 405 -12.80 22.88 -15.60
CA GLU A 405 -13.71 22.50 -14.51
C GLU A 405 -15.11 23.09 -14.73
N VAL A 406 -15.20 24.37 -15.10
CA VAL A 406 -16.47 25.02 -15.45
C VAL A 406 -17.12 24.34 -16.67
N ALA A 407 -16.33 24.00 -17.70
CA ALA A 407 -16.85 23.28 -18.87
C ALA A 407 -17.32 21.85 -18.55
N ALA A 408 -16.72 21.18 -17.55
CA ALA A 408 -17.12 19.83 -17.14
C ALA A 408 -18.39 19.85 -16.27
N GLU A 409 -18.58 20.90 -15.45
CA GLU A 409 -19.83 21.11 -14.69
C GLU A 409 -21.01 21.42 -15.63
N ASP A 410 -20.77 22.13 -16.73
CA ASP A 410 -21.77 22.39 -17.77
C ASP A 410 -22.15 21.12 -18.54
N GLU A 411 -21.20 20.21 -18.83
CA GLU A 411 -21.49 18.90 -19.45
C GLU A 411 -22.23 17.92 -18.49
N GLU A 412 -21.94 17.97 -17.19
CA GLU A 412 -22.64 17.14 -16.18
C GLU A 412 -24.09 17.65 -15.93
N ALA A 413 -24.33 18.95 -16.10
CA ALA A 413 -25.66 19.56 -16.09
C ALA A 413 -26.48 19.21 -17.35
N ASP A 414 -25.85 19.14 -18.53
CA ASP A 414 -26.54 18.72 -19.77
C ASP A 414 -26.88 17.22 -19.78
N LEU A 415 -26.02 16.37 -19.20
CA LEU A 415 -26.29 14.93 -19.08
C LEU A 415 -27.40 14.62 -18.06
N THR A 416 -27.59 15.46 -17.04
CA THR A 416 -28.70 15.32 -16.09
C THR A 416 -30.04 15.82 -16.66
N MET A 417 -30.03 16.75 -17.62
CA MET A 417 -31.24 17.12 -18.39
C MET A 417 -31.63 16.12 -19.47
N PHE A 418 -30.72 15.28 -19.97
CA PHE A 418 -31.02 14.26 -20.99
C PHE A 418 -31.61 12.95 -20.43
N PHE A 419 -31.62 12.75 -19.11
CA PHE A 419 -32.11 11.54 -18.43
C PHE A 419 -33.34 11.77 -17.52
N GLN A 420 -34.00 12.94 -17.61
CA GLN A 420 -35.40 13.14 -17.19
C GLN A 420 -36.32 13.04 -18.41
#